data_AF-A0A0W0D0L3-F1
#
_entry.id   AF-A0A0W0D0L3-F1
#
_cell.length_a   1.000
_cell.length_b   1.000
_cell.length_c   1.000
_cell.angle_alpha   90.00
_cell.angle_beta   90.00
_cell.angle_gamma   90.00
#
_symmetry.space_group_name_H-M   'P 1'
#
loop_
_entity.id
_entity.type
_entity.pdbx_description
1 polymer ?
#
loop_
_entity_poly.entity_id
_entity_poly.type
_entity_poly.pdbx_seq_one_letter_code
_entity_poly.pdbx_strand_id
1 'polypeptide(L)'
;MSNILSVFNPPPSRELDEEETRDCVPCQVMSTVFGIGFGSYLVSGRAFKYSEAEKKKGISLEEFNKRNPMWWRRSLKGLGSIFIIMGLARGTEGWLWNKEKEYKKF
;
A
#
# COMPACT_ATOMS: atom_id res chain seq x y z
N MET A 1 -11.84 -5.60 -25.31
CA MET A 1 -10.99 -4.62 -26.02
C MET A 1 -11.11 -3.29 -25.29
N SER A 2 -10.02 -2.80 -24.68
CA SER A 2 -10.03 -1.51 -24.00
C SER A 2 -10.01 -0.37 -25.02
N ASN A 3 -10.89 0.62 -24.87
CA ASN A 3 -11.01 1.76 -25.75
C ASN A 3 -10.56 3.03 -25.01
N ILE A 4 -9.67 3.83 -25.60
CA ILE A 4 -9.20 5.09 -25.00
C ILE A 4 -10.37 6.05 -24.67
N LEU A 5 -11.50 5.94 -25.39
CA LEU A 5 -12.72 6.71 -25.13
C LEU A 5 -13.35 6.38 -23.77
N SER A 6 -13.20 5.16 -23.25
CA SER A 6 -13.78 4.77 -21.96
C SER A 6 -13.04 5.36 -20.75
N VAL A 7 -11.90 6.03 -20.96
CA VAL A 7 -11.20 6.78 -19.91
C VAL A 7 -11.81 8.17 -19.74
N PHE A 8 -12.22 8.81 -20.84
CA PHE A 8 -12.78 10.17 -20.85
C PHE A 8 -14.30 10.21 -20.75
N ASN A 9 -14.97 9.12 -21.14
CA ASN A 9 -16.39 8.91 -20.92
C ASN A 9 -16.60 7.52 -20.30
N PRO A 10 -16.35 7.38 -18.99
CA PRO A 10 -16.49 6.10 -18.33
C PRO A 10 -17.95 5.63 -18.44
N PRO A 11 -18.16 4.32 -18.63
CA PRO A 11 -19.51 3.77 -18.61
C PRO A 11 -20.18 4.10 -17.27
N PRO A 12 -21.52 4.22 -17.24
CA PRO A 12 -22.25 4.48 -16.01
C PRO A 12 -21.93 3.42 -14.96
N SER A 13 -21.88 3.83 -13.70
CA SER A 13 -21.70 2.90 -12.58
C SER A 13 -22.75 1.81 -12.65
N ARG A 14 -22.31 0.56 -12.70
CA ARG A 14 -23.15 -0.62 -12.60
C ARG A 14 -22.62 -1.51 -11.48
N GLU A 15 -23.49 -2.34 -10.94
CA GLU A 15 -23.05 -3.43 -10.08
C GLU A 15 -22.27 -4.45 -10.94
N LEU A 16 -21.16 -4.93 -10.38
CA LEU A 16 -20.37 -6.00 -10.98
C LEU A 16 -20.94 -7.32 -10.49
N ASP A 17 -21.15 -8.27 -11.39
CA ASP A 17 -21.57 -9.61 -10.98
C ASP A 17 -20.45 -10.30 -10.19
N GLU A 18 -20.83 -11.26 -9.34
CA GLU A 18 -19.86 -12.06 -8.59
C GLU A 18 -18.85 -12.71 -9.54
N GLU A 19 -19.28 -13.17 -10.73
CA GLU A 19 -18.39 -13.74 -11.75
C GLU A 19 -17.29 -12.79 -12.24
N GLU A 20 -17.58 -11.50 -12.33
CA GLU A 20 -16.62 -10.49 -12.75
C GLU A 20 -15.64 -10.11 -11.63
N THR A 21 -16.00 -10.38 -10.38
CA THR A 21 -15.20 -10.07 -9.19
C THR A 21 -14.53 -11.29 -8.55
N ARG A 22 -14.83 -12.50 -9.05
CA ARG A 22 -14.28 -13.78 -8.58
C ARG A 22 -12.76 -13.84 -8.65
N ASP A 23 -12.13 -13.24 -9.67
CA ASP A 23 -10.67 -13.19 -9.78
C ASP A 23 -10.07 -12.03 -8.96
N CYS A 24 -9.99 -12.27 -7.65
CA CYS A 24 -9.34 -11.36 -6.72
C CYS A 24 -7.82 -11.52 -6.66
N VAL A 25 -7.19 -12.38 -7.47
CA VAL A 25 -5.74 -12.66 -7.37
C VAL A 25 -4.90 -11.41 -7.65
N PRO A 26 -5.15 -10.61 -8.71
CA PRO A 26 -4.43 -9.37 -8.93
C PRO A 26 -4.60 -8.37 -7.79
N CYS A 27 -5.81 -8.27 -7.22
CA CYS A 27 -6.11 -7.42 -6.07
C CYS A 27 -5.34 -7.86 -4.81
N GLN A 28 -5.26 -9.17 -4.57
CA GLN A 28 -4.50 -9.76 -3.47
C GLN A 28 -2.99 -9.50 -3.63
N VAL A 29 -2.46 -9.65 -4.85
CA VAL A 29 -1.05 -9.33 -5.15
C VAL A 29 -0.78 -7.84 -4.92
N MET A 30 -1.62 -6.95 -5.44
CA MET A 30 -1.44 -5.50 -5.27
C MET A 30 -1.50 -5.08 -3.80
N SER A 31 -2.47 -5.58 -3.04
CA SER A 31 -2.56 -5.29 -1.60
C SER A 31 -1.35 -5.82 -0.82
N THR A 32 -0.84 -6.99 -1.18
CA THR A 32 0.36 -7.59 -0.58
C THR A 32 1.61 -6.75 -0.86
N VAL A 33 1.85 -6.42 -2.14
CA VAL A 33 3.00 -5.62 -2.58
C VAL A 33 2.95 -4.23 -1.96
N PHE A 34 1.78 -3.60 -1.93
CA PHE A 34 1.61 -2.30 -1.29
C PHE A 34 1.88 -2.38 0.21
N GLY A 35 1.23 -3.31 0.92
CA GLY A 35 1.38 -3.45 2.38
C GLY A 35 2.83 -3.71 2.79
N ILE A 36 3.50 -4.66 2.14
CA ILE A 36 4.90 -4.99 2.45
C ILE A 36 5.84 -3.87 1.97
N GLY A 37 5.68 -3.40 0.74
CA GLY A 37 6.57 -2.40 0.14
C GLY A 37 6.48 -1.04 0.82
N PHE A 38 5.28 -0.47 0.91
CA PHE A 38 5.06 0.81 1.57
C PHE A 38 5.29 0.71 3.08
N GLY A 39 4.85 -0.39 3.72
CA GLY A 39 5.12 -0.63 5.13
C GLY A 39 6.62 -0.67 5.45
N SER A 40 7.41 -1.38 4.65
CA SER A 40 8.88 -1.43 4.78
C SER A 40 9.53 -0.06 4.58
N TYR A 41 9.04 0.71 3.61
CA TYR A 41 9.49 2.09 3.39
C TYR A 41 9.31 2.96 4.64
N LEU A 42 8.14 2.90 5.28
CA LEU A 42 7.86 3.64 6.51
C LEU A 42 8.70 3.15 7.70
N VAL A 43 8.79 1.83 7.93
CA VAL A 43 9.57 1.25 9.04
C VAL A 43 11.05 1.59 8.94
N SER A 44 11.62 1.55 7.73
CA SER A 44 13.02 1.91 7.48
C SER A 44 13.35 3.37 7.85
N GLY A 45 12.32 4.22 7.95
CA GLY A 45 12.46 5.64 8.21
C GLY A 45 12.99 6.46 7.05
N ARG A 46 13.05 5.88 5.84
CA ARG A 46 13.39 6.64 4.62
C ARG A 46 12.46 7.83 4.40
N ALA A 47 11.17 7.71 4.75
CA ALA A 47 10.18 8.78 4.62
C ALA A 47 10.50 10.06 5.41
N PHE A 48 11.29 9.96 6.48
CA PHE A 48 11.64 11.09 7.35
C PHE A 48 13.15 11.14 7.59
N LYS A 49 13.94 10.71 6.61
CA LYS A 49 15.39 10.81 6.63
C LYS A 49 15.81 12.20 6.15
N TYR A 50 16.60 12.90 6.96
CA TYR A 50 17.24 14.14 6.53
C TYR A 50 18.18 13.86 5.35
N SER A 51 17.96 14.57 4.23
CA SER A 51 18.59 14.27 2.94
C SER A 51 19.21 15.50 2.29
N GLU A 52 20.00 15.30 1.23
CA GLU A 52 20.58 16.39 0.43
C GLU A 52 19.51 17.33 -0.17
N ALA A 53 18.29 16.83 -0.41
CA ALA A 53 17.20 17.68 -0.90
C ALA A 53 16.78 18.74 0.14
N GLU A 54 16.76 18.38 1.43
CA GLU A 54 16.46 19.31 2.51
C GLU A 54 17.61 20.30 2.72
N LYS A 55 18.86 19.83 2.62
CA LYS A 55 20.04 20.69 2.67
C LYS A 55 20.05 21.72 1.55
N LYS A 56 19.73 21.32 0.31
CA LYS A 56 19.62 22.22 -0.85
C LYS A 56 18.52 23.27 -0.70
N LYS A 57 17.47 22.97 0.09
CA LYS A 57 16.43 23.92 0.47
C LYS A 57 16.81 24.83 1.65
N GLY A 58 18.04 24.72 2.16
CA GLY A 58 18.52 25.51 3.31
C GLY A 58 17.92 25.08 4.65
N ILE A 59 17.32 23.90 4.74
CA ILE A 59 16.68 23.42 5.98
C ILE A 59 17.76 22.83 6.87
N SER A 60 17.96 23.43 8.06
CA SER A 60 18.89 22.91 9.07
C SER A 60 18.38 21.60 9.67
N LEU A 61 19.29 20.83 10.28
CA LEU A 61 18.91 19.59 10.98
C LEU A 61 17.93 19.86 12.14
N GLU A 62 18.12 20.98 12.84
CA GLU A 62 17.25 21.39 13.95
C GLU A 62 15.83 21.69 13.47
N GLU A 63 15.70 22.50 12.40
CA GLU A 63 14.41 22.83 11.80
C GLU A 63 13.72 21.58 11.24
N PHE A 64 14.49 20.67 10.61
CA PHE A 64 13.98 19.38 10.15
C PHE A 64 13.42 18.52 11.30
N ASN A 65 14.13 18.48 12.44
CA ASN A 65 13.70 17.75 13.63
C ASN A 65 12.45 18.37 14.28
N LYS A 66 12.33 19.71 14.25
CA LYS A 66 11.15 20.42 14.73
C LYS A 66 9.91 20.10 13.87
N ARG A 67 10.07 20.02 12.55
CA ARG A 67 9.01 19.63 11.60
C ARG A 67 8.65 18.14 11.65
N ASN A 68 9.59 17.30 12.06
CA ASN A 68 9.42 15.84 12.13
C ASN A 68 9.66 15.35 13.55
N PRO A 69 8.77 15.64 14.51
CA PRO A 69 8.97 15.29 15.91
C PRO A 69 9.00 13.77 16.12
N MET A 70 9.60 13.34 17.23
CA MET A 70 9.84 11.91 17.50
C MET A 70 8.57 11.07 17.57
N TRP A 71 7.48 11.62 18.12
CA TRP A 71 6.19 10.91 18.17
C TRP A 71 5.67 10.64 16.75
N TRP A 72 5.77 11.61 15.84
CA TRP A 72 5.33 11.47 14.45
C TRP A 72 6.11 10.37 13.72
N ARG A 73 7.44 10.39 13.84
CA ARG A 73 8.31 9.35 13.25
C ARG A 73 7.97 7.96 13.80
N ARG A 74 7.70 7.85 15.10
CA ARG A 74 7.31 6.58 15.74
C ARG A 74 5.94 6.10 15.25
N SER A 75 4.96 7.00 15.13
CA SER A 75 3.63 6.67 14.60
C SER A 75 3.72 6.15 13.16
N LEU A 76 4.50 6.80 12.29
CA LEU A 76 4.70 6.33 10.92
C LEU A 76 5.38 4.95 10.85
N LYS A 77 6.37 4.69 11.71
CA LYS A 77 6.97 3.34 11.81
C LYS A 77 5.96 2.30 12.29
N GLY A 78 5.16 2.64 13.30
CA GLY A 78 4.10 1.76 13.80
C GLY A 78 3.08 1.43 12.71
N LEU A 79 2.62 2.44 11.97
CA LEU A 79 1.74 2.25 10.82
C LEU A 79 2.38 1.38 9.74
N GLY A 80 3.68 1.59 9.48
CA GLY A 80 4.45 0.75 8.56
C GLY A 80 4.48 -0.73 8.98
N SER A 81 4.69 -1.02 10.26
CA SER A 81 4.64 -2.39 10.79
C SER A 81 3.25 -3.02 10.62
N ILE A 82 2.19 -2.26 10.86
CA ILE A 82 0.81 -2.71 10.64
C ILE A 82 0.61 -3.08 9.16
N PHE A 83 1.06 -2.24 8.22
CA PHE A 83 0.96 -2.54 6.79
C PHE A 83 1.72 -3.81 6.39
N ILE A 84 2.91 -4.05 6.95
CA ILE A 84 3.65 -5.29 6.70
C ILE A 84 2.85 -6.50 7.18
N ILE A 85 2.31 -6.46 8.40
CA ILE A 85 1.49 -7.54 8.97
C ILE A 85 0.27 -7.79 8.09
N MET A 86 -0.45 -6.73 7.68
CA MET A 86 -1.60 -6.83 6.79
C MET A 86 -1.23 -7.38 5.41
N GLY A 87 -0.09 -6.96 4.85
CA GLY A 87 0.43 -7.44 3.58
C GLY A 87 0.76 -8.93 3.64
N LEU A 88 1.42 -9.40 4.71
CA LEU A 88 1.68 -10.83 4.93
C LEU A 88 0.39 -11.63 5.12
N ALA A 89 -0.56 -11.11 5.90
CA ALA A 89 -1.85 -11.75 6.11
C ALA A 89 -2.61 -11.91 4.78
N ARG A 90 -2.68 -10.85 3.96
CA ARG A 90 -3.30 -10.90 2.62
C ARG A 90 -2.55 -11.81 1.66
N GLY A 91 -1.22 -11.73 1.61
CA GLY A 91 -0.40 -12.52 0.69
C GLY A 91 -0.44 -14.02 0.97
N THR A 92 -0.63 -14.40 2.23
CA THR A 92 -0.76 -15.80 2.65
C THR A 92 -2.20 -16.31 2.68
N GLU A 93 -3.17 -15.44 2.42
CA GLU A 93 -4.59 -15.80 2.37
C GLU A 93 -4.87 -16.73 1.19
N GLY A 94 -5.69 -17.75 1.41
CA GLY A 94 -5.91 -18.88 0.51
C GLY A 94 -4.88 -19.99 0.72
N TRP A 95 -3.61 -19.67 0.98
CA TRP A 95 -2.54 -20.66 1.16
C TRP A 95 -2.43 -21.17 2.61
N LEU A 96 -2.20 -20.27 3.57
CA LEU A 96 -2.03 -20.62 4.98
C LEU A 96 -3.36 -20.62 5.75
N TRP A 97 -4.29 -19.74 5.36
CA TRP A 97 -5.58 -19.54 6.03
C TRP A 97 -6.66 -19.17 5.01
N ASN A 98 -7.94 -19.28 5.36
CA ASN A 98 -9.07 -19.08 4.44
C ASN A 98 -8.95 -19.92 3.15
N LYS A 99 -8.82 -21.24 3.29
CA LYS A 99 -8.49 -22.16 2.18
C LYS A 99 -9.59 -22.33 1.14
N GLU A 100 -10.85 -22.03 1.49
CA GLU A 100 -12.02 -22.16 0.63
C GLU A 100 -12.28 -20.93 -0.26
N LYS A 101 -11.29 -20.04 -0.37
CA LYS A 101 -11.40 -18.79 -1.10
C LYS A 101 -11.78 -19.05 -2.56
N GLU A 102 -12.70 -18.24 -3.08
CA GLU A 102 -13.40 -18.53 -4.34
C GLU A 102 -12.51 -18.68 -5.56
N TYR A 103 -11.40 -17.93 -5.65
CA TYR A 103 -10.43 -18.11 -6.73
C TYR A 103 -9.69 -19.47 -6.69
N LYS A 104 -9.89 -20.33 -5.68
CA LYS A 104 -9.35 -21.70 -5.67
C LYS A 104 -10.34 -22.74 -6.18
N LYS A 105 -11.62 -22.38 -6.34
CA LYS A 105 -12.67 -23.24 -6.87
C LYS A 105 -12.61 -23.17 -8.41
N PHE A 106 -11.57 -23.76 -8.98
CA PHE A 106 -11.44 -24.00 -10.42
C PHE A 106 -11.70 -25.48 -10.71
#